data_AF-A0A2E6RCP6-F1
#
_entry.id   AF-A0A2E6RCP6-F1
#
_cell.length_a   1.000
_cell.length_b   1.000
_cell.length_c   1.000
_cell.angle_alpha   90.00
_cell.angle_beta   90.00
_cell.angle_gamma   90.00
#
_symmetry.space_group_name_H-M   'P 1'
#
loop_
_entity.id
_entity.type
_entity.pdbx_description
1 polymer ?
#
loop_
_entity_poly.entity_id
_entity_poly.type
_entity_poly.pdbx_seq_one_letter_code
_entity_poly.pdbx_strand_id
1 'polypeptide(L)'
;MMFSNFWRAAERPLVQAAAAGFAILMALPASALEVTGSFSGWWGQPEQQNHGAIIAISRLPSGEKTAAVYWAHYNAGTPTWLIAQGPIDGDRIMAQVYEFDGISFMQPQSPEGDFGEAVGTMEVRFSDCINGRIMFDTDTVGAGEFPIARLSNQPGVACSGGISDDFAPDHMAREFVVALEPTGVVPGARGQVEFEMRPGRGGFNVDVENLPEGGYELRVGGEPRGTFEVFVTDDGTAGHLDFRSPSEPGTMLLDFDPRDRMIEVLSGNEVVLAAATPVEGHFMGRGIAPFEGPDHGRFETEIQLLNDGVYPDGSAEARMEMLGTSGAGEPMMEFDIQVRNIPVGSYSVRIGGEERGLIEVTEIGNGQTHGEIEFQFPDEVGAMHLEFDPRGAMIEILDGIARLFAAEFPSAGSDGGFGMGMGGGMGHGGGMGPGDDEHSGTAPGVDFAGIAIELDNLGVHAAGSAEAVYEQHSMRTVFRVHVENVPAGLYDLFVGGAQFGAIDVVSTAQGNRGSLWFGDPAMFNEMVLDFDPRGEIVEIRRDGEVIFTGELPI
;
A
#
# COMPACT_ATOMS: atom_id res chain seq x y z
N MET A 1 -19.81 -4.90 -19.68
CA MET A 1 -20.75 -6.04 -19.80
C MET A 1 -20.03 -7.28 -19.35
N MET A 2 -20.64 -7.98 -18.40
CA MET A 2 -20.18 -9.19 -17.70
C MET A 2 -19.47 -10.23 -18.58
N PHE A 3 -18.31 -10.71 -18.14
CA PHE A 3 -17.89 -12.08 -18.40
C PHE A 3 -17.82 -12.81 -17.06
N SER A 4 -18.86 -13.60 -16.82
CA SER A 4 -18.95 -14.58 -15.74
C SER A 4 -19.05 -15.99 -16.35
N ASN A 5 -18.34 -16.92 -15.73
CA ASN A 5 -18.64 -18.35 -15.60
C ASN A 5 -19.02 -19.13 -16.86
N PHE A 6 -18.08 -19.88 -17.46
CA PHE A 6 -18.41 -21.18 -18.08
C PHE A 6 -17.21 -22.12 -18.12
N TRP A 7 -17.10 -23.03 -17.13
CA TRP A 7 -16.53 -24.36 -17.36
C TRP A 7 -17.56 -25.40 -16.92
N ARG A 8 -18.31 -25.94 -17.88
CA ARG A 8 -19.16 -27.12 -17.72
C ARG A 8 -18.38 -28.34 -18.18
N ALA A 9 -18.21 -29.29 -17.27
CA ALA A 9 -17.72 -30.63 -17.55
C ALA A 9 -18.60 -31.33 -18.60
N ALA A 10 -17.98 -31.87 -19.65
CA ALA A 10 -18.59 -32.81 -20.57
C ALA A 10 -17.73 -34.08 -20.62
N GLU A 11 -18.28 -35.16 -20.09
CA GLU A 11 -17.68 -36.50 -20.09
C GLU A 11 -17.85 -37.21 -21.44
N ARG A 12 -16.84 -38.06 -21.77
CA ARG A 12 -16.83 -39.33 -22.56
C ARG A 12 -16.26 -39.29 -23.99
N PRO A 13 -15.73 -40.42 -24.54
CA PRO A 13 -15.21 -41.65 -23.93
C PRO A 13 -13.75 -41.98 -24.31
N LEU A 14 -13.14 -42.84 -23.48
CA LEU A 14 -11.79 -43.39 -23.60
C LEU A 14 -11.51 -44.10 -24.93
N VAL A 15 -10.46 -43.65 -25.63
CA VAL A 15 -9.68 -44.48 -26.56
C VAL A 15 -8.35 -44.76 -25.89
N GLN A 16 -8.14 -46.01 -25.46
CA GLN A 16 -6.90 -46.48 -24.86
C GLN A 16 -5.79 -46.50 -25.91
N ALA A 17 -4.89 -45.52 -25.84
CA ALA A 17 -3.55 -45.65 -26.40
C ALA A 17 -2.57 -45.83 -25.23
N ALA A 18 -1.84 -46.95 -25.24
CA ALA A 18 -0.85 -47.28 -24.24
C ALA A 18 0.34 -46.30 -24.33
N ALA A 19 0.34 -45.27 -23.50
CA ALA A 19 1.51 -44.45 -23.26
C ALA A 19 2.33 -45.08 -22.13
N ALA A 20 3.57 -45.48 -22.45
CA ALA A 20 4.56 -45.90 -21.47
C ALA A 20 4.83 -44.73 -20.52
N GLY A 21 4.40 -44.87 -19.27
CA GLY A 21 4.57 -43.85 -18.24
C GLY A 21 6.04 -43.71 -17.86
N PHE A 22 6.69 -42.67 -18.39
CA PHE A 22 7.84 -42.07 -17.72
C PHE A 22 7.27 -41.24 -16.57
N ALA A 23 7.30 -41.80 -15.36
CA ALA A 23 7.13 -41.01 -14.15
C ALA A 23 8.40 -40.16 -13.99
N ILE A 24 8.39 -38.96 -14.57
CA ILE A 24 9.36 -37.93 -14.24
C ILE A 24 8.97 -37.48 -12.83
N LEU A 25 9.82 -37.80 -11.86
CA LEU A 25 9.78 -37.16 -10.55
C LEU A 25 10.03 -35.67 -10.81
N MET A 26 8.99 -34.84 -10.79
CA MET A 26 9.19 -33.40 -10.69
C MET A 26 9.86 -33.18 -9.35
N ALA A 27 11.16 -32.91 -9.36
CA ALA A 27 11.81 -32.29 -8.23
C ALA A 27 11.28 -30.86 -8.18
N LEU A 28 10.20 -30.65 -7.42
CA LEU A 28 9.82 -29.30 -7.05
C LEU A 28 11.07 -28.68 -6.40
N PRO A 29 11.59 -27.55 -6.89
CA PRO A 29 12.59 -26.83 -6.12
C PRO A 29 11.97 -26.60 -4.74
N ALA A 30 12.71 -26.92 -3.69
CA ALA A 30 12.30 -26.52 -2.35
C ALA A 30 12.07 -25.01 -2.42
N SER A 31 10.85 -24.56 -2.11
CA SER A 31 10.52 -23.14 -1.97
C SER A 31 11.62 -22.53 -1.11
N ALA A 32 12.39 -21.59 -1.65
CA ALA A 32 13.48 -21.02 -0.89
C ALA A 32 12.82 -20.13 0.18
N LEU A 33 13.21 -20.27 1.43
CA LEU A 33 12.69 -19.42 2.48
C LEU A 33 13.44 -18.09 2.41
N GLU A 34 12.74 -16.96 2.39
CA GLU A 34 13.39 -15.64 2.51
C GLU A 34 13.38 -15.21 3.97
N VAL A 35 14.54 -14.81 4.49
CA VAL A 35 14.65 -14.22 5.82
C VAL A 35 14.19 -12.77 5.78
N THR A 36 13.05 -12.53 6.43
CA THR A 36 12.34 -11.24 6.51
C THR A 36 12.29 -10.73 7.95
N GLY A 37 11.86 -9.50 8.16
CA GLY A 37 11.70 -8.88 9.48
C GLY A 37 10.88 -9.74 10.46
N SER A 38 9.96 -10.56 9.94
CA SER A 38 9.13 -11.47 10.73
C SER A 38 9.94 -12.53 11.48
N PHE A 39 11.16 -12.86 11.06
CA PHE A 39 12.09 -13.78 11.74
C PHE A 39 12.74 -13.18 12.99
N SER A 40 12.56 -11.88 13.24
CA SER A 40 13.00 -11.25 14.48
C SER A 40 12.28 -11.84 15.70
N GLY A 41 13.01 -12.03 16.79
CA GLY A 41 12.44 -12.50 18.05
C GLY A 41 13.35 -13.44 18.84
N TRP A 42 12.73 -14.15 19.78
CA TRP A 42 13.40 -15.09 20.68
C TRP A 42 13.36 -16.51 20.12
N TRP A 43 14.53 -17.11 20.01
CA TRP A 43 14.76 -18.45 19.48
C TRP A 43 15.45 -19.30 20.55
N GLY A 44 14.78 -20.34 21.03
CA GLY A 44 15.27 -21.25 22.05
C GLY A 44 15.96 -22.46 21.42
N GLN A 45 16.94 -23.03 22.10
CA GLN A 45 17.49 -24.32 21.74
C GLN A 45 16.63 -25.43 22.40
N PRO A 46 15.97 -26.32 21.62
CA PRO A 46 14.96 -27.23 22.17
C PRO A 46 15.53 -28.48 22.88
N GLU A 47 16.83 -28.78 22.74
CA GLU A 47 17.46 -30.00 23.23
C GLU A 47 18.26 -29.80 24.54
N GLN A 48 18.44 -28.55 24.97
CA GLN A 48 19.31 -28.13 26.06
C GLN A 48 18.65 -26.97 26.82
N GLN A 49 18.89 -26.89 28.12
CA GLN A 49 18.18 -25.95 28.99
C GLN A 49 18.76 -24.54 28.92
N ASN A 50 17.87 -23.54 28.88
CA ASN A 50 18.15 -22.12 29.16
C ASN A 50 19.19 -21.44 28.25
N HIS A 51 19.30 -21.83 26.98
CA HIS A 51 20.13 -21.13 26.01
C HIS A 51 19.48 -21.06 24.62
N GLY A 52 19.99 -20.16 23.77
CA GLY A 52 19.36 -19.82 22.50
C GLY A 52 19.84 -18.46 21.99
N ALA A 53 19.13 -17.90 21.02
CA ALA A 53 19.45 -16.65 20.38
C ALA A 53 18.28 -15.66 20.39
N ILE A 54 18.59 -14.37 20.46
CA ILE A 54 17.67 -13.30 20.09
C ILE A 54 18.14 -12.77 18.74
N ILE A 55 17.27 -12.84 17.74
CA ILE A 55 17.60 -12.46 16.37
C ILE A 55 16.84 -11.18 16.07
N ALA A 56 17.53 -10.17 15.55
CA ALA A 56 16.94 -8.92 15.09
C ALA A 56 17.33 -8.71 13.64
N ILE A 57 16.33 -8.67 12.76
CA ILE A 57 16.51 -8.39 11.33
C ILE A 57 16.23 -6.92 11.10
N SER A 58 17.09 -6.29 10.33
CA SER A 58 17.08 -4.86 10.10
C SER A 58 17.60 -4.53 8.71
N ARG A 59 17.68 -3.23 8.41
CA ARG A 59 18.31 -2.70 7.22
C ARG A 59 19.39 -1.71 7.62
N LEU A 60 20.51 -1.76 6.91
CA LEU A 60 21.53 -0.73 6.98
C LEU A 60 20.96 0.59 6.39
N PRO A 61 21.57 1.75 6.69
CA PRO A 61 21.18 3.01 6.05
C PRO A 61 21.24 3.01 4.52
N SER A 62 21.99 2.07 3.92
CA SER A 62 22.03 1.81 2.47
C SER A 62 20.79 1.09 1.93
N GLY A 63 19.93 0.55 2.80
CA GLY A 63 18.78 -0.28 2.45
C GLY A 63 19.05 -1.79 2.46
N GLU A 64 20.32 -2.21 2.53
CA GLU A 64 20.72 -3.62 2.55
C GLU A 64 20.25 -4.34 3.83
N LYS A 65 19.70 -5.55 3.68
CA LYS A 65 19.27 -6.37 4.81
C LYS A 65 20.46 -6.85 5.63
N THR A 66 20.33 -6.80 6.96
CA THR A 66 21.31 -7.31 7.90
C THR A 66 20.61 -7.91 9.12
N ALA A 67 21.29 -8.80 9.83
CA ALA A 67 20.81 -9.31 11.10
C ALA A 67 21.86 -9.17 12.20
N ALA A 68 21.38 -8.93 13.41
CA ALA A 68 22.13 -9.08 14.65
C ALA A 68 21.58 -10.28 15.42
N VAL A 69 22.48 -11.11 15.93
CA VAL A 69 22.19 -12.31 16.70
C VAL A 69 22.84 -12.16 18.05
N TYR A 70 22.04 -12.02 19.10
CA TYR A 70 22.51 -12.10 20.48
C TYR A 70 22.43 -13.56 20.91
N TRP A 71 23.58 -14.20 21.13
CA TRP A 71 23.66 -15.60 21.53
C TRP A 71 23.96 -15.71 23.03
N ALA A 72 22.96 -16.15 23.80
CA ALA A 72 23.14 -16.45 25.21
C ALA A 72 23.70 -17.86 25.37
N HIS A 73 24.82 -18.00 26.10
CA HIS A 73 25.44 -19.30 26.37
C HIS A 73 26.04 -19.37 27.78
N TYR A 74 26.64 -20.51 28.11
CA TYR A 74 27.31 -20.72 29.39
C TYR A 74 28.81 -20.98 29.17
N ASN A 75 29.65 -20.32 29.96
CA ASN A 75 31.07 -20.61 30.08
C ASN A 75 31.37 -21.15 31.47
N ALA A 76 31.73 -22.43 31.57
CA ALA A 76 31.96 -23.14 32.83
C ALA A 76 30.82 -22.98 33.86
N GLY A 77 29.57 -22.95 33.39
CA GLY A 77 28.37 -22.78 34.22
C GLY A 77 28.01 -21.32 34.56
N THR A 78 28.83 -20.35 34.15
CA THR A 78 28.53 -18.93 34.27
C THR A 78 27.78 -18.45 33.01
N PRO A 79 26.62 -17.79 33.13
CA PRO A 79 25.93 -17.23 31.97
C PRO A 79 26.77 -16.11 31.35
N THR A 80 26.88 -16.12 30.03
CA THR A 80 27.59 -15.12 29.23
C THR A 80 26.88 -14.98 27.88
N TRP A 81 27.37 -14.10 27.02
CA TRP A 81 26.78 -13.84 25.71
C TRP A 81 27.82 -13.44 24.68
N LEU A 82 27.50 -13.69 23.42
CA LEU A 82 28.21 -13.21 22.24
C LEU A 82 27.22 -12.47 21.33
N ILE A 83 27.72 -11.57 20.50
CA ILE A 83 26.90 -10.92 19.45
C ILE A 83 27.48 -11.34 18.11
N ALA A 84 26.63 -11.76 17.18
CA ALA A 84 27.00 -11.94 15.79
C ALA A 84 26.25 -10.92 14.92
N GLN A 85 26.90 -10.41 13.88
CA GLN A 85 26.27 -9.51 12.91
C GLN A 85 26.73 -9.84 11.50
N GLY A 86 25.82 -9.79 10.54
CA GLY A 86 26.18 -10.00 9.13
C GLY A 86 25.04 -9.81 8.13
N PRO A 87 25.35 -9.98 6.84
CA PRO A 87 24.37 -9.96 5.76
C PRO A 87 23.41 -11.15 5.82
N ILE A 88 22.28 -10.97 5.12
CA ILE A 88 21.25 -11.98 4.92
C ILE A 88 21.28 -12.41 3.44
N ASP A 89 21.23 -13.71 3.20
CA ASP A 89 21.18 -14.30 1.85
C ASP A 89 20.18 -15.46 1.84
N GLY A 90 19.01 -15.24 1.24
CA GLY A 90 17.91 -16.19 1.19
C GLY A 90 17.49 -16.67 2.59
N ASP A 91 17.72 -17.97 2.87
CA ASP A 91 17.35 -18.65 4.11
C ASP A 91 18.37 -18.47 5.25
N ARG A 92 19.41 -17.63 5.07
CA ARG A 92 20.59 -17.60 5.94
C ARG A 92 21.01 -16.22 6.39
N ILE A 93 21.59 -16.20 7.58
CA ILE A 93 22.38 -15.09 8.12
C ILE A 93 23.83 -15.56 8.18
N MET A 94 24.72 -14.85 7.49
CA MET A 94 26.16 -15.14 7.46
C MET A 94 26.89 -14.11 8.32
N ALA A 95 27.11 -14.40 9.60
CA ALA A 95 27.53 -13.41 10.60
C ALA A 95 28.96 -13.61 11.12
N GLN A 96 29.63 -12.49 11.40
CA GLN A 96 30.85 -12.45 12.21
C GLN A 96 30.45 -12.38 13.69
N VAL A 97 31.10 -13.17 14.54
CA VAL A 97 30.87 -13.25 15.98
C VAL A 97 31.88 -12.38 16.72
N TYR A 98 31.38 -11.64 17.72
CA TYR A 98 32.12 -10.70 18.55
C TYR A 98 31.95 -11.01 20.04
N GLU A 99 33.06 -10.89 20.77
CA GLU A 99 33.10 -10.92 22.23
C GLU A 99 33.43 -9.51 22.76
N PHE A 100 32.81 -9.14 23.87
CA PHE A 100 33.00 -7.84 24.50
C PHE A 100 33.58 -8.04 25.90
N ASP A 101 34.77 -7.51 26.14
CA ASP A 101 35.41 -7.47 27.45
C ASP A 101 35.80 -6.02 27.82
N GLY A 102 35.96 -5.76 29.11
CA GLY A 102 36.51 -4.50 29.62
C GLY A 102 35.57 -3.28 29.57
N ILE A 103 34.31 -3.43 29.17
CA ILE A 103 33.31 -2.34 29.19
C ILE A 103 32.63 -2.26 30.56
N SER A 104 32.64 -1.08 31.17
CA SER A 104 31.98 -0.83 32.47
C SER A 104 30.62 -0.12 32.33
N PHE A 105 29.80 -0.17 33.39
CA PHE A 105 28.46 0.43 33.39
C PHE A 105 28.51 1.95 33.17
N MET A 106 27.81 2.45 32.15
CA MET A 106 27.81 3.85 31.72
C MET A 106 29.18 4.44 31.37
N GLN A 107 30.09 3.61 30.86
CA GLN A 107 31.35 4.09 30.28
C GLN A 107 31.07 5.05 29.11
N PRO A 108 31.82 6.17 28.98
CA PRO A 108 31.75 7.01 27.79
C PRO A 108 32.09 6.23 26.52
N GLN A 109 31.49 6.60 25.39
CA GLN A 109 31.79 6.00 24.09
C GLN A 109 33.30 6.08 23.79
N SER A 110 33.89 4.96 23.35
CA SER A 110 35.30 4.87 22.98
C SER A 110 35.39 4.19 21.61
N PRO A 111 35.91 4.88 20.57
CA PRO A 111 36.08 4.30 19.24
C PRO A 111 36.95 3.03 19.21
N GLU A 112 37.86 2.87 20.19
CA GLU A 112 38.72 1.67 20.31
C GLU A 112 37.97 0.43 20.85
N GLY A 113 36.74 0.59 21.35
CA GLY A 113 35.89 -0.49 21.87
C GLY A 113 34.53 -0.62 21.18
N ASP A 114 34.30 0.08 20.07
CA ASP A 114 32.96 0.29 19.49
C ASP A 114 32.29 -0.98 18.91
N PHE A 115 33.02 -2.09 18.68
CA PHE A 115 32.43 -3.30 18.07
C PHE A 115 32.78 -4.65 18.72
N GLY A 116 33.64 -4.69 19.74
CA GLY A 116 34.12 -5.94 20.35
C GLY A 116 35.22 -6.64 19.52
N GLU A 117 35.84 -7.68 20.09
CA GLU A 117 36.85 -8.50 19.40
C GLU A 117 36.16 -9.57 18.55
N ALA A 118 36.57 -9.68 17.28
CA ALA A 118 36.07 -10.71 16.38
C ALA A 118 36.66 -12.08 16.77
N VAL A 119 35.79 -13.02 17.18
CA VAL A 119 36.21 -14.32 17.76
C VAL A 119 35.75 -15.53 16.95
N GLY A 120 35.07 -15.35 15.82
CA GLY A 120 34.62 -16.46 14.99
C GLY A 120 33.48 -16.13 14.03
N THR A 121 32.88 -17.15 13.43
CA THR A 121 31.76 -17.00 12.48
C THR A 121 30.54 -17.77 12.92
N MET A 122 29.37 -17.31 12.49
CA MET A 122 28.08 -17.94 12.76
C MET A 122 27.22 -17.94 11.50
N GLU A 123 26.68 -19.10 11.13
CA GLU A 123 25.63 -19.24 10.13
C GLU A 123 24.33 -19.59 10.84
N VAL A 124 23.31 -18.74 10.70
CA VAL A 124 21.95 -19.09 11.10
C VAL A 124 21.18 -19.45 9.85
N ARG A 125 20.59 -20.64 9.81
CA ARG A 125 19.79 -21.12 8.69
C ARG A 125 18.39 -21.48 9.16
N PHE A 126 17.37 -20.89 8.55
CA PHE A 126 15.98 -21.19 8.86
C PHE A 126 15.45 -22.27 7.93
N SER A 127 14.68 -23.21 8.48
CA SER A 127 13.97 -24.21 7.67
C SER A 127 12.52 -23.83 7.45
N ASP A 128 11.94 -23.06 8.37
CA ASP A 128 10.60 -22.49 8.30
C ASP A 128 10.48 -21.33 9.33
N CYS A 129 9.29 -20.76 9.46
CA CYS A 129 9.01 -19.66 10.40
C CYS A 129 9.18 -19.99 11.89
N ILE A 130 9.29 -21.28 12.24
CA ILE A 130 9.31 -21.80 13.61
C ILE A 130 10.64 -22.50 13.92
N ASN A 131 11.34 -23.05 12.93
CA ASN A 131 12.53 -23.88 13.12
C ASN A 131 13.73 -23.36 12.33
N GLY A 132 14.92 -23.57 12.89
CA GLY A 132 16.19 -23.29 12.23
C GLY A 132 17.35 -24.03 12.87
N ARG A 133 18.57 -23.70 12.43
CA ARG A 133 19.82 -24.23 12.95
C ARG A 133 20.86 -23.13 13.00
N ILE A 134 21.65 -23.11 14.07
CA ILE A 134 22.83 -22.28 14.19
C ILE A 134 24.05 -23.17 14.07
N MET A 135 24.96 -22.81 13.17
CA MET A 135 26.31 -23.37 13.05
C MET A 135 27.29 -22.27 13.48
N PHE A 136 28.26 -22.62 14.31
CA PHE A 136 29.25 -21.67 14.81
C PHE A 136 30.66 -22.28 14.78
N ASP A 137 31.64 -21.42 14.56
CA ASP A 137 33.07 -21.73 14.66
C ASP A 137 33.75 -20.53 15.32
N THR A 138 34.16 -20.71 16.57
CA THR A 138 34.70 -19.63 17.42
C THR A 138 35.94 -20.08 18.16
N ASP A 139 36.86 -19.15 18.39
CA ASP A 139 38.08 -19.40 19.16
C ASP A 139 37.80 -19.58 20.66
N THR A 140 36.66 -19.08 21.15
CA THR A 140 36.34 -18.98 22.58
C THR A 140 35.40 -20.09 23.06
N VAL A 141 34.38 -20.45 22.27
CA VAL A 141 33.40 -21.50 22.58
C VAL A 141 33.75 -22.81 21.85
N GLY A 142 34.54 -22.74 20.78
CA GLY A 142 34.83 -23.84 19.87
C GLY A 142 33.90 -23.82 18.65
N ALA A 143 33.77 -24.98 17.99
CA ALA A 143 32.94 -25.16 16.80
C ALA A 143 31.84 -26.20 17.04
N GLY A 144 30.66 -25.96 16.46
CA GLY A 144 29.53 -26.87 16.59
C GLY A 144 28.27 -26.36 15.91
N GLU A 145 27.16 -27.06 16.17
CA GLU A 145 25.84 -26.66 15.69
C GLU A 145 24.75 -27.01 16.71
N PHE A 146 23.64 -26.28 16.67
CA PHE A 146 22.45 -26.61 17.45
C PHE A 146 21.17 -26.17 16.73
N PRO A 147 20.06 -26.94 16.86
CA PRO A 147 18.76 -26.50 16.36
C PRO A 147 18.22 -25.33 17.19
N ILE A 148 17.44 -24.45 16.56
CA ILE A 148 16.68 -23.40 17.23
C ILE A 148 15.20 -23.51 16.89
N ALA A 149 14.35 -23.16 17.84
CA ALA A 149 12.92 -23.10 17.68
C ALA A 149 12.37 -21.78 18.25
N ARG A 150 11.41 -21.17 17.55
CA ARG A 150 10.81 -19.89 17.94
C ARG A 150 10.08 -20.03 19.29
N LEU A 151 10.37 -19.13 20.22
CA LEU A 151 9.73 -19.06 21.54
C LEU A 151 8.57 -18.06 21.59
N SER A 152 8.62 -17.04 20.74
CA SER A 152 7.63 -15.96 20.71
C SER A 152 7.28 -15.57 19.28
N ASN A 153 5.99 -15.39 19.02
CA ASN A 153 5.51 -14.69 17.83
C ASN A 153 5.38 -13.20 18.16
N GLN A 154 5.78 -12.34 17.23
CA GLN A 154 5.56 -10.91 17.36
C GLN A 154 4.09 -10.61 17.06
N PRO A 155 3.33 -10.01 18.00
CA PRO A 155 1.94 -9.65 17.72
C PRO A 155 1.84 -8.72 16.51
N GLY A 156 0.86 -8.97 15.64
CA GLY A 156 0.62 -8.16 14.43
C GLY A 156 1.53 -8.47 13.24
N VAL A 157 2.51 -9.38 13.37
CA VAL A 157 3.41 -9.77 12.28
C VAL A 157 3.22 -11.25 11.97
N ALA A 158 2.66 -11.56 10.81
CA ALA A 158 2.64 -12.93 10.30
C ALA A 158 3.99 -13.25 9.65
N CYS A 159 4.50 -14.46 9.88
CA CYS A 159 5.64 -14.98 9.14
C CYS A 159 5.11 -15.95 8.08
N SER A 160 5.27 -15.61 6.80
CA SER A 160 5.08 -16.54 5.70
C SER A 160 6.39 -17.02 5.10
N GLY A 161 7.50 -16.35 5.42
CA GLY A 161 8.79 -16.65 4.80
C GLY A 161 8.91 -16.15 3.36
N GLY A 162 7.97 -15.31 2.93
CA GLY A 162 7.96 -14.68 1.62
C GLY A 162 8.01 -13.16 1.75
N ILE A 163 8.24 -12.49 0.63
CA ILE A 163 8.58 -11.05 0.59
C ILE A 163 7.51 -10.14 1.23
N SER A 164 6.25 -10.58 1.31
CA SER A 164 5.18 -9.78 1.93
C SER A 164 5.37 -9.53 3.43
N ASP A 165 6.17 -10.35 4.11
CA ASP A 165 6.49 -10.18 5.54
C ASP A 165 7.27 -8.88 5.82
N ASP A 166 8.01 -8.38 4.83
CA ASP A 166 8.82 -7.16 4.91
C ASP A 166 8.06 -5.91 4.47
N PHE A 167 6.81 -6.05 4.05
CA PHE A 167 5.99 -4.94 3.59
C PHE A 167 5.15 -4.38 4.73
N ALA A 168 5.44 -3.14 5.13
CA ALA A 168 4.74 -2.49 6.23
C ALA A 168 3.24 -2.32 5.89
N PRO A 169 2.32 -2.46 6.88
CA PRO A 169 0.88 -2.37 6.62
C PRO A 169 0.40 -1.02 6.07
N ASP A 170 1.19 0.05 6.27
CA ASP A 170 0.96 1.41 5.81
C ASP A 170 1.59 1.70 4.43
N HIS A 171 2.37 0.78 3.86
CA HIS A 171 2.84 0.91 2.49
C HIS A 171 1.70 0.62 1.51
N MET A 172 1.47 1.55 0.58
CA MET A 172 0.44 1.44 -0.44
C MET A 172 0.75 0.30 -1.42
N ALA A 173 -0.28 -0.40 -1.88
CA ALA A 173 -0.15 -1.49 -2.83
C ALA A 173 0.53 -1.03 -4.13
N ARG A 174 1.46 -1.83 -4.67
CA ARG A 174 2.20 -1.52 -5.89
C ARG A 174 2.17 -2.65 -6.90
N GLU A 175 2.03 -2.30 -8.17
CA GLU A 175 2.00 -3.21 -9.30
C GLU A 175 2.89 -2.74 -10.44
N PHE A 176 3.43 -3.68 -11.19
CA PHE A 176 3.83 -3.39 -12.55
C PHE A 176 3.49 -4.55 -13.47
N VAL A 177 3.27 -4.21 -14.73
CA VAL A 177 3.11 -5.17 -15.81
C VAL A 177 4.17 -4.86 -16.87
N VAL A 178 5.00 -5.85 -17.18
CA VAL A 178 6.10 -5.71 -18.15
C VAL A 178 5.96 -6.77 -19.22
N ALA A 179 5.99 -6.36 -20.49
CA ALA A 179 6.06 -7.29 -21.60
C ALA A 179 7.46 -7.88 -21.70
N LEU A 180 7.56 -9.21 -21.81
CA LEU A 180 8.81 -9.90 -22.08
C LEU A 180 9.11 -9.83 -23.59
N GLU A 181 10.27 -9.29 -23.93
CA GLU A 181 10.68 -9.12 -25.32
C GLU A 181 11.33 -10.41 -25.87
N PRO A 182 10.95 -10.84 -27.09
CA PRO A 182 11.59 -12.00 -27.72
C PRO A 182 13.02 -11.67 -28.16
N THR A 183 13.95 -12.58 -27.85
CA THR A 183 15.37 -12.46 -28.25
C THR A 183 15.59 -12.76 -29.74
N GLY A 184 14.56 -13.25 -30.44
CA GLY A 184 14.61 -13.68 -31.83
C GLY A 184 14.87 -15.17 -32.05
N VAL A 185 15.14 -15.93 -30.98
CA VAL A 185 15.34 -17.39 -31.02
C VAL A 185 14.06 -18.11 -31.45
N VAL A 186 12.93 -17.70 -30.89
CA VAL A 186 11.59 -18.19 -31.25
C VAL A 186 10.80 -17.05 -31.89
N PRO A 187 10.62 -17.05 -33.21
CA PRO A 187 9.86 -16.01 -33.88
C PRO A 187 8.40 -15.98 -33.42
N GLY A 188 7.93 -14.80 -32.99
CA GLY A 188 6.54 -14.60 -32.57
C GLY A 188 6.23 -14.97 -31.11
N ALA A 189 7.23 -15.45 -30.36
CA ALA A 189 7.09 -15.64 -28.91
C ALA A 189 6.73 -14.32 -28.22
N ARG A 190 5.88 -14.42 -27.20
CA ARG A 190 5.47 -13.30 -26.36
C ARG A 190 5.43 -13.75 -24.92
N GLY A 191 5.63 -12.82 -24.01
CA GLY A 191 5.33 -13.04 -22.62
C GLY A 191 5.04 -11.75 -21.90
N GLN A 192 4.55 -11.89 -20.69
CA GLN A 192 4.22 -10.81 -19.79
C GLN A 192 4.55 -11.26 -18.38
N VAL A 193 5.00 -10.32 -17.56
CA VAL A 193 5.08 -10.50 -16.12
C VAL A 193 4.27 -9.44 -15.43
N GLU A 194 3.61 -9.85 -14.36
CA GLU A 194 2.83 -9.00 -13.49
C GLU A 194 3.37 -9.19 -12.07
N PHE A 195 3.75 -8.10 -11.43
CA PHE A 195 4.11 -8.11 -10.01
C PHE A 195 3.09 -7.30 -9.25
N GLU A 196 2.64 -7.84 -8.13
CA GLU A 196 1.67 -7.26 -7.23
C GLU A 196 2.22 -7.29 -5.80
N MET A 197 2.21 -6.16 -5.10
CA MET A 197 2.54 -6.10 -3.68
C MET A 197 1.47 -5.35 -2.91
N ARG A 198 1.04 -5.89 -1.78
CA ARG A 198 0.04 -5.33 -0.86
C ARG A 198 0.47 -5.64 0.59
N PRO A 199 -0.06 -4.92 1.59
CA PRO A 199 0.08 -5.30 3.00
C PRO A 199 -0.22 -6.79 3.23
N GLY A 200 0.79 -7.55 3.67
CA GLY A 200 0.67 -8.98 3.97
C GLY A 200 0.34 -9.89 2.77
N ARG A 201 0.42 -9.39 1.52
CA ARG A 201 0.21 -10.21 0.31
C ARG A 201 1.11 -9.74 -0.85
N GLY A 202 1.74 -10.67 -1.55
CA GLY A 202 2.44 -10.41 -2.81
C GLY A 202 2.08 -11.46 -3.86
N GLY A 203 2.16 -11.06 -5.12
CA GLY A 203 1.97 -11.91 -6.30
C GLY A 203 3.04 -11.60 -7.34
N PHE A 204 3.53 -12.63 -8.02
CA PHE A 204 4.34 -12.46 -9.22
C PHE A 204 3.92 -13.55 -10.21
N ASN A 205 3.40 -13.12 -11.35
CA ASN A 205 2.81 -13.98 -12.35
C ASN A 205 3.63 -13.87 -13.64
N VAL A 206 3.86 -15.01 -14.30
CA VAL A 206 4.57 -15.06 -15.58
C VAL A 206 3.70 -15.80 -16.58
N ASP A 207 3.31 -15.10 -17.63
CA ASP A 207 2.53 -15.62 -18.75
C ASP A 207 3.37 -15.63 -20.01
N VAL A 208 3.33 -16.73 -20.76
CA VAL A 208 4.00 -16.83 -22.05
C VAL A 208 3.09 -17.45 -23.10
N GLU A 209 3.23 -16.99 -24.33
CA GLU A 209 2.47 -17.45 -25.48
C GLU A 209 3.36 -17.64 -26.71
N ASN A 210 2.90 -18.50 -27.63
CA ASN A 210 3.57 -18.78 -28.91
C ASN A 210 5.00 -19.33 -28.76
N LEU A 211 5.31 -19.94 -27.62
CA LEU A 211 6.50 -20.76 -27.42
C LEU A 211 6.23 -22.22 -27.82
N PRO A 212 7.20 -22.97 -28.36
CA PRO A 212 7.05 -24.40 -28.60
C PRO A 212 6.64 -25.16 -27.34
N GLU A 213 5.82 -26.20 -27.48
CA GLU A 213 5.46 -27.11 -26.39
C GLU A 213 6.72 -27.71 -25.74
N GLY A 214 6.77 -27.69 -24.41
CA GLY A 214 7.88 -28.22 -23.61
C GLY A 214 8.19 -27.40 -22.36
N GLY A 215 9.25 -27.81 -21.67
CA GLY A 215 9.69 -27.21 -20.40
C GLY A 215 10.59 -25.99 -20.58
N TYR A 216 10.36 -24.99 -19.74
CA TYR A 216 11.11 -23.73 -19.68
C TYR A 216 11.52 -23.42 -18.24
N GLU A 217 12.60 -22.66 -18.08
CA GLU A 217 13.10 -22.16 -16.79
C GLU A 217 12.89 -20.65 -16.71
N LEU A 218 12.44 -20.18 -15.54
CA LEU A 218 12.37 -18.76 -15.20
C LEU A 218 13.60 -18.37 -14.36
N ARG A 219 14.29 -17.29 -14.76
CA ARG A 219 15.31 -16.61 -13.95
C ARG A 219 14.92 -15.18 -13.63
N VAL A 220 15.27 -14.76 -12.42
CA VAL A 220 15.06 -13.39 -11.91
C VAL A 220 16.38 -12.90 -11.32
N GLY A 221 16.96 -11.88 -11.93
CA GLY A 221 18.29 -11.36 -11.54
C GLY A 221 19.43 -12.36 -11.77
N GLY A 222 19.26 -13.31 -12.71
CA GLY A 222 20.21 -14.38 -12.99
C GLY A 222 20.02 -15.65 -12.17
N GLU A 223 19.20 -15.63 -11.12
CA GLU A 223 18.93 -16.78 -10.25
C GLU A 223 17.71 -17.59 -10.75
N PRO A 224 17.79 -18.94 -10.84
CA PRO A 224 16.65 -19.79 -11.19
C PRO A 224 15.55 -19.72 -10.12
N ARG A 225 14.32 -19.41 -10.54
CA ARG A 225 13.15 -19.32 -9.63
C ARG A 225 12.15 -20.45 -9.79
N GLY A 226 12.12 -21.10 -10.95
CA GLY A 226 11.23 -22.23 -11.18
C GLY A 226 11.25 -22.70 -12.62
N THR A 227 10.59 -23.82 -12.86
CA THR A 227 10.37 -24.39 -14.19
C THR A 227 8.88 -24.53 -14.45
N PHE A 228 8.45 -24.31 -15.69
CA PHE A 228 7.07 -24.46 -16.11
C PHE A 228 6.99 -25.10 -17.50
N GLU A 229 5.83 -25.63 -17.84
CA GLU A 229 5.56 -26.28 -19.13
C GLU A 229 4.66 -25.41 -19.99
N VAL A 230 4.96 -25.35 -21.29
CA VAL A 230 4.10 -24.73 -22.30
C VAL A 230 3.29 -25.82 -22.99
N PHE A 231 1.98 -25.63 -23.08
CA PHE A 231 1.03 -26.59 -23.66
C PHE A 231 0.30 -26.00 -24.87
N VAL A 232 -0.30 -26.88 -25.68
CA VAL A 232 -1.23 -26.48 -26.75
C VAL A 232 -2.58 -26.09 -26.15
N THR A 233 -3.12 -24.95 -26.59
CA THR A 233 -4.44 -24.41 -26.23
C THR A 233 -5.26 -24.16 -27.50
N ASP A 234 -6.53 -23.75 -27.35
CA ASP A 234 -7.38 -23.40 -28.50
C ASP A 234 -6.86 -22.16 -29.26
N ASP A 235 -6.14 -21.27 -28.57
CA ASP A 235 -5.63 -20.00 -29.10
C ASP A 235 -4.12 -20.06 -29.48
N GLY A 236 -3.49 -21.22 -29.40
CA GLY A 236 -2.08 -21.42 -29.75
C GLY A 236 -1.33 -22.28 -28.75
N THR A 237 -0.19 -21.79 -28.27
CA THR A 237 0.55 -22.42 -27.16
C THR A 237 0.72 -21.42 -26.03
N ALA A 238 0.57 -21.88 -24.79
CA ALA A 238 0.66 -21.02 -23.62
C ALA A 238 1.30 -21.76 -22.42
N GLY A 239 1.96 -21.01 -21.56
CA GLY A 239 2.50 -21.48 -20.28
C GLY A 239 2.36 -20.39 -19.23
N HIS A 240 2.28 -20.80 -17.97
CA HIS A 240 2.06 -19.90 -16.85
C HIS A 240 2.86 -20.35 -15.61
N LEU A 241 3.32 -19.40 -14.80
CA LEU A 241 3.91 -19.65 -13.49
C LEU A 241 3.49 -18.59 -12.46
N ASP A 242 2.90 -19.06 -11.36
CA ASP A 242 2.39 -18.22 -10.26
C ASP A 242 3.29 -18.30 -9.02
N PHE A 243 3.67 -17.13 -8.48
CA PHE A 243 4.28 -17.00 -7.16
C PHE A 243 3.39 -16.16 -6.24
N ARG A 244 3.19 -16.59 -4.99
CA ARG A 244 2.40 -15.88 -3.97
C ARG A 244 3.14 -15.82 -2.64
N SER A 245 2.99 -14.71 -1.93
CA SER A 245 3.40 -14.56 -0.53
C SER A 245 2.23 -14.02 0.28
N PRO A 246 1.72 -14.73 1.30
CA PRO A 246 1.98 -16.14 1.60
C PRO A 246 1.65 -17.06 0.43
N SER A 247 2.29 -18.23 0.35
CA SER A 247 1.99 -19.21 -0.69
C SER A 247 0.54 -19.72 -0.59
N GLU A 248 -0.14 -19.84 -1.73
CA GLU A 248 -1.47 -20.46 -1.84
C GLU A 248 -1.36 -21.85 -2.52
N PRO A 249 -2.31 -22.79 -2.32
CA PRO A 249 -2.29 -24.08 -2.98
C PRO A 249 -2.20 -23.97 -4.50
N GLY A 250 -1.19 -24.62 -5.10
CA GLY A 250 -0.97 -24.58 -6.55
C GLY A 250 -0.04 -23.45 -7.01
N THR A 251 0.42 -22.59 -6.10
CA THR A 251 1.39 -21.51 -6.38
C THR A 251 2.74 -21.80 -5.72
N MET A 252 3.80 -21.19 -6.23
CA MET A 252 5.11 -21.16 -5.59
C MET A 252 5.17 -20.04 -4.53
N LEU A 253 6.05 -20.15 -3.54
CA LEU A 253 6.27 -19.06 -2.59
C LEU A 253 7.00 -17.91 -3.29
N LEU A 254 6.48 -16.69 -3.17
CA LEU A 254 7.18 -15.49 -3.61
C LEU A 254 8.22 -15.08 -2.56
N ASP A 255 9.40 -15.68 -2.69
CA ASP A 255 10.56 -15.53 -1.79
C ASP A 255 11.62 -14.54 -2.32
N PHE A 256 11.29 -13.77 -3.35
CA PHE A 256 12.23 -12.86 -4.01
C PHE A 256 11.59 -11.55 -4.40
N ASP A 257 12.45 -10.53 -4.58
CA ASP A 257 12.05 -9.23 -5.09
C ASP A 257 12.30 -9.15 -6.60
N PRO A 258 11.24 -9.07 -7.44
CA PRO A 258 11.40 -8.97 -8.88
C PRO A 258 11.72 -7.56 -9.37
N ARG A 259 11.75 -6.53 -8.50
CA ARG A 259 12.07 -5.14 -8.88
C ARG A 259 13.56 -4.93 -9.16
N ASP A 260 13.86 -4.05 -10.10
CA ASP A 260 15.24 -3.76 -10.56
C ASP A 260 15.99 -5.03 -10.97
N ARG A 261 15.30 -6.01 -11.56
CA ARG A 261 15.86 -7.30 -11.98
C ARG A 261 15.67 -7.53 -13.46
N MET A 262 16.58 -8.32 -14.04
CA MET A 262 16.37 -8.93 -15.35
C MET A 262 15.52 -10.19 -15.17
N ILE A 263 14.41 -10.28 -15.91
CA ILE A 263 13.58 -11.47 -16.01
C ILE A 263 13.92 -12.17 -17.30
N GLU A 264 14.18 -13.48 -17.23
CA GLU A 264 14.55 -14.29 -18.38
C GLU A 264 13.76 -15.59 -18.38
N VAL A 265 13.21 -15.96 -19.54
CA VAL A 265 12.64 -17.29 -19.79
C VAL A 265 13.58 -18.04 -20.71
N LEU A 266 13.97 -19.25 -20.31
CA LEU A 266 14.98 -20.05 -20.98
C LEU A 266 14.41 -21.36 -21.52
N SER A 267 14.83 -21.74 -22.72
CA SER A 267 14.71 -23.11 -23.24
C SER A 267 16.07 -23.79 -23.12
N GLY A 268 16.22 -24.67 -22.13
CA GLY A 268 17.54 -25.20 -21.76
C GLY A 268 18.48 -24.08 -21.29
N ASN A 269 19.50 -23.76 -22.10
CA ASN A 269 20.48 -22.70 -21.79
C ASN A 269 20.30 -21.43 -22.63
N GLU A 270 19.29 -21.38 -23.49
CA GLU A 270 19.08 -20.26 -24.43
C GLU A 270 17.92 -19.38 -23.93
N VAL A 271 18.18 -18.07 -23.80
CA VAL A 271 17.17 -17.09 -23.39
C VAL A 271 16.25 -16.80 -24.58
N VAL A 272 14.95 -17.06 -24.42
CA VAL A 272 13.94 -16.89 -25.49
C VAL A 272 13.11 -15.62 -25.32
N LEU A 273 12.84 -15.21 -24.08
CA LEU A 273 12.14 -13.99 -23.72
C LEU A 273 12.88 -13.31 -22.57
N ALA A 274 12.96 -11.98 -22.58
CA ALA A 274 13.60 -11.24 -21.50
C ALA A 274 13.05 -9.82 -21.34
N ALA A 275 13.05 -9.29 -20.11
CA ALA A 275 12.83 -7.87 -19.86
C ALA A 275 13.50 -7.41 -18.56
N ALA A 276 13.83 -6.13 -18.49
CA ALA A 276 14.17 -5.49 -17.23
C ALA A 276 12.90 -4.99 -16.54
N THR A 277 12.77 -5.21 -15.24
CA THR A 277 11.69 -4.68 -14.43
C THR A 277 12.04 -3.31 -13.87
N PRO A 278 11.04 -2.46 -13.58
CA PRO A 278 11.30 -1.17 -12.97
C PRO A 278 11.83 -1.33 -11.54
N VAL A 279 12.52 -0.30 -11.07
CA VAL A 279 13.00 -0.21 -9.67
C VAL A 279 11.84 -0.19 -8.68
N GLU A 280 10.70 0.38 -9.10
CA GLU A 280 9.48 0.44 -8.33
C GLU A 280 8.27 0.16 -9.22
N GLY A 281 7.26 -0.54 -8.68
CA GLY A 281 5.96 -0.62 -9.32
C GLY A 281 5.19 0.69 -9.18
N HIS A 282 4.22 0.89 -10.06
CA HIS A 282 3.20 1.93 -9.93
C HIS A 282 2.24 1.54 -8.81
N PHE A 283 1.45 2.46 -8.27
CA PHE A 283 0.45 2.10 -7.27
C PHE A 283 -0.72 1.35 -7.90
N MET A 284 -1.31 0.40 -7.18
CA MET A 284 -2.48 -0.32 -7.66
C MET A 284 -3.76 0.52 -7.56
N GLY A 285 -4.41 0.77 -8.70
CA GLY A 285 -5.70 1.42 -8.83
C GLY A 285 -6.90 0.60 -8.33
N ARG A 286 -7.07 0.54 -7.00
CA ARG A 286 -8.34 0.52 -6.24
C ARG A 286 -7.98 0.74 -4.78
N GLY A 287 -7.97 2.01 -4.39
CA GLY A 287 -7.57 2.48 -3.07
C GLY A 287 -8.55 3.48 -2.50
N ILE A 288 -8.25 3.94 -1.30
CA ILE A 288 -8.89 5.14 -0.75
C ILE A 288 -8.39 6.31 -1.59
N ALA A 289 -9.29 7.21 -1.99
CA ALA A 289 -8.93 8.46 -2.65
C ALA A 289 -7.78 9.15 -1.88
N PRO A 290 -6.76 9.72 -2.56
CA PRO A 290 -5.66 10.44 -1.90
C PRO A 290 -6.15 11.51 -0.91
N PHE A 291 -7.34 12.04 -1.15
CA PHE A 291 -8.05 12.95 -0.28
C PHE A 291 -9.55 12.93 -0.62
N GLU A 292 -10.39 13.32 0.33
CA GLU A 292 -11.84 13.42 0.09
C GLU A 292 -12.21 14.70 -0.67
N GLY A 293 -13.17 14.53 -1.60
CA GLY A 293 -13.85 15.63 -2.27
C GLY A 293 -15.02 16.19 -1.47
N PRO A 294 -15.51 17.40 -1.80
CA PRO A 294 -16.71 17.94 -1.18
C PRO A 294 -17.90 17.04 -1.51
N ASP A 295 -18.67 16.68 -0.47
CA ASP A 295 -19.71 15.66 -0.51
C ASP A 295 -20.78 15.83 -1.62
N HIS A 296 -20.91 17.01 -2.24
CA HIS A 296 -22.03 17.35 -3.12
C HIS A 296 -21.72 18.18 -4.38
N GLY A 297 -20.59 18.00 -5.05
CA GLY A 297 -20.45 18.65 -6.35
C GLY A 297 -19.19 18.33 -7.12
N ARG A 298 -19.34 18.29 -8.45
CA ARG A 298 -18.22 18.54 -9.34
C ARG A 298 -17.65 19.90 -9.01
N PHE A 299 -16.34 19.98 -8.81
CA PHE A 299 -15.68 21.27 -8.73
C PHE A 299 -14.39 21.20 -9.52
N GLU A 300 -14.02 22.37 -10.02
CA GLU A 300 -12.83 22.58 -10.82
C GLU A 300 -12.08 23.76 -10.22
N THR A 301 -10.76 23.62 -10.07
CA THR A 301 -9.87 24.71 -9.67
C THR A 301 -8.73 24.75 -10.65
N GLU A 302 -8.60 25.88 -11.34
CA GLU A 302 -7.55 26.14 -12.30
C GLU A 302 -6.73 27.34 -11.81
N ILE A 303 -5.40 27.22 -11.85
CA ILE A 303 -4.48 28.32 -11.55
C ILE A 303 -3.41 28.46 -12.62
N GLN A 304 -2.99 29.70 -12.84
CA GLN A 304 -1.84 30.02 -13.67
C GLN A 304 -0.57 30.01 -12.81
N LEU A 305 0.46 29.31 -13.26
CA LEU A 305 1.76 29.32 -12.59
C LEU A 305 2.54 30.58 -12.98
N LEU A 306 3.23 31.18 -12.01
CA LEU A 306 4.08 32.33 -12.25
C LEU A 306 5.28 31.92 -13.08
N ASN A 307 5.52 32.60 -14.21
CA ASN A 307 6.71 32.43 -15.03
C ASN A 307 7.90 33.19 -14.41
N ASP A 308 8.98 32.47 -14.08
CA ASP A 308 10.21 33.03 -13.49
C ASP A 308 11.10 33.76 -14.52
N GLY A 309 10.70 33.76 -15.79
CA GLY A 309 11.31 34.55 -16.87
C GLY A 309 12.40 33.85 -17.67
N VAL A 310 12.66 32.56 -17.42
CA VAL A 310 13.62 31.75 -18.19
C VAL A 310 13.18 31.65 -19.67
N TYR A 311 11.88 31.46 -19.88
CA TYR A 311 11.24 31.48 -21.20
C TYR A 311 10.12 32.54 -21.18
N PRO A 312 10.39 33.79 -21.57
CA PRO A 312 9.47 34.92 -21.36
C PRO A 312 8.09 34.78 -22.00
N ASP A 313 7.99 34.04 -23.11
CA ASP A 313 6.73 33.79 -23.83
C ASP A 313 6.01 32.51 -23.34
N GLY A 314 6.64 31.76 -22.43
CA GLY A 314 6.12 30.54 -21.87
C GLY A 314 4.96 30.77 -20.90
N SER A 315 4.06 29.82 -20.82
CA SER A 315 2.95 29.81 -19.86
C SER A 315 2.75 28.42 -19.31
N ALA A 316 2.36 28.33 -18.03
CA ALA A 316 1.99 27.08 -17.40
C ALA A 316 0.73 27.24 -16.55
N GLU A 317 -0.06 26.18 -16.50
CA GLU A 317 -1.35 26.11 -15.85
C GLU A 317 -1.44 24.79 -15.11
N ALA A 318 -2.07 24.79 -13.93
CA ALA A 318 -2.42 23.58 -13.21
C ALA A 318 -3.92 23.59 -12.92
N ARG A 319 -4.58 22.48 -13.20
CA ARG A 319 -6.01 22.32 -13.00
C ARG A 319 -6.28 21.06 -12.19
N MET A 320 -7.29 21.14 -11.35
CA MET A 320 -7.84 20.05 -10.57
C MET A 320 -9.32 19.96 -10.86
N GLU A 321 -9.82 18.80 -11.25
CA GLU A 321 -11.24 18.52 -11.40
C GLU A 321 -11.64 17.35 -10.52
N MET A 322 -12.69 17.52 -9.72
CA MET A 322 -13.38 16.40 -9.09
C MET A 322 -14.65 16.11 -9.88
N LEU A 323 -14.68 14.96 -10.54
CA LEU A 323 -15.67 14.56 -11.54
C LEU A 323 -16.93 13.91 -10.93
N GLY A 324 -17.04 13.84 -9.59
CA GLY A 324 -18.14 13.19 -8.87
C GLY A 324 -17.81 11.74 -8.54
N THR A 325 -18.74 10.80 -8.76
CA THR A 325 -18.51 9.36 -8.51
C THR A 325 -18.51 8.54 -9.80
N SER A 326 -17.64 7.53 -9.89
CA SER A 326 -17.60 6.52 -10.94
C SER A 326 -18.86 5.64 -10.92
N GLY A 327 -19.04 4.81 -11.95
CA GLY A 327 -20.13 3.82 -11.99
C GLY A 327 -20.08 2.77 -10.86
N ALA A 328 -18.96 2.68 -10.13
CA ALA A 328 -18.77 1.83 -8.95
C ALA A 328 -18.95 2.59 -7.62
N GLY A 329 -19.25 3.89 -7.65
CA GLY A 329 -19.45 4.72 -6.45
C GLY A 329 -18.17 5.33 -5.86
N GLU A 330 -17.03 5.21 -6.53
CA GLU A 330 -15.73 5.77 -6.08
C GLU A 330 -15.57 7.22 -6.58
N PRO A 331 -14.96 8.15 -5.84
CA PRO A 331 -14.76 9.52 -6.31
C PRO A 331 -13.85 9.54 -7.53
N MET A 332 -14.16 10.38 -8.51
CA MET A 332 -13.34 10.62 -9.69
C MET A 332 -12.64 11.97 -9.57
N MET A 333 -11.34 12.02 -9.78
CA MET A 333 -10.48 13.18 -9.61
C MET A 333 -9.43 13.19 -10.70
N GLU A 334 -9.12 14.37 -11.21
CA GLU A 334 -8.11 14.63 -12.22
C GLU A 334 -7.30 15.84 -11.78
N PHE A 335 -5.99 15.78 -11.98
CA PHE A 335 -5.08 16.88 -11.77
C PHE A 335 -4.11 16.93 -12.93
N ASP A 336 -4.17 18.00 -13.71
CA ASP A 336 -3.35 18.20 -14.89
C ASP A 336 -2.45 19.43 -14.73
N ILE A 337 -1.26 19.36 -15.34
CA ILE A 337 -0.39 20.52 -15.51
C ILE A 337 -0.01 20.63 -16.97
N GLN A 338 -0.34 21.77 -17.56
CA GLN A 338 -0.02 22.08 -18.95
C GLN A 338 1.04 23.15 -19.03
N VAL A 339 1.93 23.02 -20.01
CA VAL A 339 2.92 24.04 -20.37
C VAL A 339 2.86 24.33 -21.86
N ARG A 340 3.05 25.59 -22.23
CA ARG A 340 3.03 26.06 -23.62
C ARG A 340 4.14 27.06 -23.89
N ASN A 341 4.56 27.14 -25.16
CA ASN A 341 5.53 28.11 -25.68
C ASN A 341 6.91 28.08 -24.97
N ILE A 342 7.34 26.90 -24.54
CA ILE A 342 8.73 26.64 -24.10
C ILE A 342 9.43 25.67 -25.07
N PRO A 343 10.76 25.56 -25.09
CA PRO A 343 11.44 24.66 -26.01
C PRO A 343 10.97 23.20 -25.90
N VAL A 344 11.05 22.45 -27.00
CA VAL A 344 10.82 20.99 -27.01
C VAL A 344 11.85 20.32 -26.09
N GLY A 345 11.39 19.44 -25.21
CA GLY A 345 12.23 18.81 -24.19
C GLY A 345 11.41 18.22 -23.05
N SER A 346 12.12 17.66 -22.08
CA SER A 346 11.56 17.01 -20.88
C SER A 346 11.81 17.90 -19.66
N TYR A 347 10.77 18.16 -18.87
CA TYR A 347 10.82 19.10 -17.73
C TYR A 347 10.24 18.44 -16.48
N SER A 348 10.97 18.49 -15.35
CA SER A 348 10.53 17.87 -14.10
C SER A 348 9.47 18.70 -13.39
N VAL A 349 8.48 18.02 -12.81
CA VAL A 349 7.41 18.60 -12.01
C VAL A 349 7.58 18.21 -10.55
N ARG A 350 7.48 19.19 -9.66
CA ARG A 350 7.43 18.98 -8.22
C ARG A 350 6.15 19.51 -7.61
N ILE A 351 5.59 18.76 -6.66
CA ILE A 351 4.38 19.12 -5.92
C ILE A 351 4.64 18.86 -4.44
N GLY A 352 4.56 19.91 -3.62
CA GLY A 352 4.88 19.83 -2.20
C GLY A 352 6.35 19.55 -1.91
N GLY A 353 7.25 19.81 -2.87
CA GLY A 353 8.68 19.55 -2.77
C GLY A 353 9.15 18.16 -3.23
N GLU A 354 8.21 17.26 -3.55
CA GLU A 354 8.50 15.95 -4.12
C GLU A 354 8.37 15.96 -5.64
N GLU A 355 9.24 15.25 -6.35
CA GLU A 355 9.18 15.11 -7.80
C GLU A 355 8.09 14.09 -8.18
N ARG A 356 7.15 14.53 -9.03
CA ARG A 356 5.94 13.75 -9.39
C ARG A 356 5.93 13.24 -10.83
N GLY A 357 6.83 13.74 -11.67
CA GLY A 357 6.97 13.25 -13.05
C GLY A 357 7.63 14.25 -13.99
N LEU A 358 7.59 13.93 -15.29
CA LEU A 358 8.19 14.72 -16.36
C LEU A 358 7.11 15.16 -17.36
N ILE A 359 7.13 16.43 -17.76
CA ILE A 359 6.35 16.95 -18.88
C ILE A 359 7.19 16.85 -20.15
N GLU A 360 6.71 16.10 -21.13
CA GLU A 360 7.28 16.06 -22.48
C GLU A 360 6.64 17.15 -23.36
N VAL A 361 7.42 18.18 -23.71
CA VAL A 361 6.98 19.27 -24.57
C VAL A 361 7.29 18.95 -26.01
N THR A 362 6.26 18.98 -26.87
CA THR A 362 6.37 18.73 -28.31
C THR A 362 5.89 19.92 -29.13
N GLU A 363 6.24 19.97 -30.42
CA GLU A 363 5.74 21.00 -31.34
C GLU A 363 4.37 20.58 -31.91
N ILE A 364 3.35 21.42 -31.72
CA ILE A 364 1.97 21.16 -32.17
C ILE A 364 1.60 21.94 -33.44
N GLY A 365 2.57 22.63 -34.05
CA GLY A 365 2.45 23.35 -35.31
C GLY A 365 2.50 24.88 -35.17
N ASN A 366 2.80 25.57 -36.27
CA ASN A 366 2.97 27.03 -36.33
C ASN A 366 3.99 27.62 -35.33
N GLY A 367 4.99 26.83 -34.92
CA GLY A 367 5.98 27.22 -33.91
C GLY A 367 5.44 27.25 -32.48
N GLN A 368 4.24 26.70 -32.23
CA GLN A 368 3.70 26.53 -30.89
C GLN A 368 4.15 25.18 -30.31
N THR A 369 4.48 25.19 -29.03
CA THR A 369 4.83 23.98 -28.28
C THR A 369 3.85 23.75 -27.15
N HIS A 370 3.65 22.48 -26.82
CA HIS A 370 2.77 22.06 -25.75
C HIS A 370 3.30 20.79 -25.11
N GLY A 371 3.26 20.76 -23.79
CA GLY A 371 3.43 19.56 -22.99
C GLY A 371 2.37 19.53 -21.90
N GLU A 372 2.05 18.32 -21.47
CA GLU A 372 1.03 18.04 -20.47
C GLU A 372 1.49 16.86 -19.62
N ILE A 373 1.06 16.87 -18.37
CA ILE A 373 1.19 15.77 -17.43
C ILE A 373 -0.12 15.66 -16.66
N GLU A 374 -0.68 14.47 -16.58
CA GLU A 374 -2.05 14.24 -16.08
C GLU A 374 -2.04 13.13 -15.03
N PHE A 375 -2.66 13.41 -13.89
CA PHE A 375 -2.85 12.50 -12.77
C PHE A 375 -4.36 12.27 -12.57
N GLN A 376 -4.79 11.02 -12.38
CA GLN A 376 -6.19 10.66 -12.21
C GLN A 376 -6.42 9.67 -11.07
N PHE A 377 -7.62 9.71 -10.51
CA PHE A 377 -8.14 8.74 -9.56
C PHE A 377 -9.64 8.53 -9.84
N PRO A 378 -10.15 7.29 -9.88
CA PRO A 378 -9.38 6.06 -10.07
C PRO A 378 -8.66 6.11 -11.42
N ASP A 379 -7.66 5.26 -11.59
CA ASP A 379 -6.83 5.26 -12.79
C ASP A 379 -7.64 5.00 -14.07
N GLU A 380 -7.41 5.82 -15.10
CA GLU A 380 -7.73 5.48 -16.49
C GLU A 380 -6.46 5.08 -17.26
N VAL A 381 -6.65 4.34 -18.35
CA VAL A 381 -5.55 3.84 -19.19
C VAL A 381 -4.79 5.03 -19.80
N GLY A 382 -3.54 5.22 -19.39
CA GLY A 382 -2.64 6.24 -19.95
C GLY A 382 -2.47 7.49 -19.08
N ALA A 383 -3.21 7.63 -17.98
CA ALA A 383 -3.00 8.67 -16.98
C ALA A 383 -2.08 8.16 -15.85
N MET A 384 -1.39 9.06 -15.16
CA MET A 384 -0.67 8.71 -13.94
C MET A 384 -1.63 8.67 -12.75
N HIS A 385 -1.28 7.95 -11.68
CA HIS A 385 -2.13 7.89 -10.49
C HIS A 385 -2.07 9.18 -9.69
N LEU A 386 -3.23 9.74 -9.31
CA LEU A 386 -3.31 10.85 -8.37
C LEU A 386 -3.24 10.32 -6.94
N GLU A 387 -2.08 10.48 -6.29
CA GLU A 387 -1.77 9.95 -4.95
C GLU A 387 -1.47 11.02 -3.90
N PHE A 388 -1.49 12.29 -4.30
CA PHE A 388 -1.14 13.43 -3.46
C PHE A 388 -2.29 14.43 -3.48
N ASP A 389 -2.44 15.17 -2.39
CA ASP A 389 -3.32 16.33 -2.37
C ASP A 389 -2.59 17.55 -2.96
N PRO A 390 -2.96 18.05 -4.16
CA PRO A 390 -2.34 19.26 -4.68
C PRO A 390 -2.71 20.49 -3.85
N ARG A 391 -3.79 20.46 -3.06
CA ARG A 391 -4.29 21.62 -2.31
C ARG A 391 -3.29 22.10 -1.26
N GLY A 392 -2.97 23.39 -1.31
CA GLY A 392 -1.96 24.01 -0.44
C GLY A 392 -0.52 23.60 -0.78
N ALA A 393 -0.31 22.78 -1.81
CA ALA A 393 1.02 22.35 -2.22
C ALA A 393 1.66 23.39 -3.16
N MET A 394 2.97 23.55 -3.04
CA MET A 394 3.75 24.32 -4.00
C MET A 394 3.97 23.48 -5.26
N ILE A 395 3.57 23.99 -6.42
CA ILE A 395 3.81 23.39 -7.73
C ILE A 395 5.01 24.09 -8.36
N GLU A 396 5.97 23.31 -8.87
CA GLU A 396 7.16 23.82 -9.56
C GLU A 396 7.44 23.01 -10.82
N ILE A 397 7.73 23.70 -11.93
CA ILE A 397 8.24 23.10 -13.18
C ILE A 397 9.71 23.51 -13.35
N LEU A 398 10.60 22.56 -13.58
CA LEU A 398 12.05 22.78 -13.65
C LEU A 398 12.69 22.24 -14.93
N ASP A 399 13.75 22.93 -15.36
CA ASP A 399 14.73 22.49 -16.36
C ASP A 399 16.04 22.17 -15.62
N GLY A 400 16.24 20.90 -15.30
CA GLY A 400 17.30 20.45 -14.39
C GLY A 400 17.13 21.05 -12.99
N ILE A 401 17.99 22.02 -12.63
CA ILE A 401 17.92 22.73 -11.33
C ILE A 401 17.28 24.13 -11.44
N ALA A 402 16.99 24.61 -12.65
CA ALA A 402 16.42 25.93 -12.87
C ALA A 402 14.90 25.85 -12.81
N ARG A 403 14.28 26.63 -11.92
CA ARG A 403 12.81 26.74 -11.88
C ARG A 403 12.30 27.63 -13.00
N LEU A 404 11.33 27.13 -13.74
CA LEU A 404 10.69 27.82 -14.87
C LEU A 404 9.37 28.47 -14.45
N PHE A 405 8.53 27.70 -13.77
CA PHE A 405 7.19 28.11 -13.35
C PHE A 405 6.90 27.66 -11.93
N ALA A 406 6.15 28.47 -11.18
CA ALA A 406 5.80 28.13 -9.81
C ALA A 406 4.49 28.77 -9.33
N ALA A 407 3.69 28.06 -8.53
CA ALA A 407 2.59 28.64 -7.76
C ALA A 407 2.18 27.72 -6.60
N GLU A 408 1.64 28.30 -5.52
CA GLU A 408 0.95 27.55 -4.49
C GLU A 408 -0.46 27.24 -4.98
N PHE A 409 -0.83 25.95 -5.00
CA PHE A 409 -2.18 25.55 -5.36
C PHE A 409 -3.15 25.89 -4.21
N PRO A 410 -4.35 26.41 -4.49
CA PRO A 410 -5.28 26.84 -3.44
C PRO A 410 -5.60 25.71 -2.45
N SER A 411 -5.55 26.01 -1.15
CA SER A 411 -5.95 25.08 -0.08
C SER A 411 -7.47 24.89 0.02
N ALA A 412 -8.25 25.78 -0.60
CA ALA A 412 -9.69 25.71 -0.73
C ALA A 412 -10.06 26.07 -2.18
N GLY A 413 -10.97 25.30 -2.78
CA GLY A 413 -11.46 25.59 -4.12
C GLY A 413 -12.06 26.99 -4.18
N SER A 414 -11.70 27.77 -5.21
CA SER A 414 -12.51 28.94 -5.55
C SER A 414 -13.82 28.43 -6.11
N ASP A 415 -14.96 28.88 -5.60
CA ASP A 415 -16.27 28.62 -6.20
C ASP A 415 -16.25 29.04 -7.67
N GLY A 416 -15.96 28.09 -8.57
CA GLY A 416 -16.07 28.25 -10.01
C GLY A 416 -17.53 28.49 -10.34
N GLY A 417 -17.91 29.77 -10.41
CA GLY A 417 -19.26 30.19 -10.73
C GLY A 417 -19.71 29.58 -12.05
N PHE A 418 -20.70 28.68 -11.99
CA PHE A 418 -21.36 28.19 -13.19
C PHE A 418 -22.03 29.35 -13.93
N GLY A 419 -21.43 29.70 -15.06
CA GLY A 419 -22.03 30.52 -16.09
C GLY A 419 -23.32 29.89 -16.60
N MET A 420 -24.42 30.58 -16.35
CA MET A 420 -25.59 30.76 -17.22
C MET A 420 -25.63 29.89 -18.49
N GLY A 421 -26.41 28.81 -18.44
CA GLY A 421 -26.98 28.12 -19.60
C GLY A 421 -28.50 28.20 -19.55
N MET A 422 -29.06 29.17 -20.28
CA MET A 422 -30.49 29.42 -20.41
C MET A 422 -31.27 28.23 -20.98
N GLY A 423 -32.42 27.95 -20.36
CA GLY A 423 -33.50 27.09 -20.88
C GLY A 423 -34.37 26.61 -19.72
N GLY A 424 -35.43 27.29 -19.29
CA GLY A 424 -36.52 27.78 -20.13
C GLY A 424 -37.77 26.91 -19.97
N GLY A 425 -38.33 26.83 -18.76
CA GLY A 425 -39.78 26.86 -18.53
C GLY A 425 -40.60 25.56 -18.51
N MET A 426 -41.58 25.58 -17.60
CA MET A 426 -42.79 24.74 -17.44
C MET A 426 -42.54 23.37 -16.79
N GLY A 427 -42.97 23.04 -15.57
CA GLY A 427 -44.09 23.53 -14.76
C GLY A 427 -45.32 22.65 -15.00
N HIS A 428 -45.52 21.65 -14.14
CA HIS A 428 -46.75 20.90 -13.76
C HIS A 428 -46.24 19.65 -13.00
N GLY A 429 -46.68 19.24 -11.81
CA GLY A 429 -47.92 19.47 -11.10
C GLY A 429 -48.62 18.12 -10.88
N GLY A 430 -48.47 17.55 -9.68
CA GLY A 430 -49.45 16.65 -9.08
C GLY A 430 -49.12 15.15 -9.01
N GLY A 431 -49.42 14.54 -7.86
CA GLY A 431 -49.70 13.12 -7.76
C GLY A 431 -49.21 12.46 -6.47
N MET A 432 -49.97 12.61 -5.36
CA MET A 432 -49.89 11.67 -4.24
C MET A 432 -50.39 10.29 -4.67
N GLY A 433 -49.73 9.23 -4.21
CA GLY A 433 -50.21 7.86 -4.22
C GLY A 433 -49.28 6.96 -3.40
N PRO A 434 -49.78 6.14 -2.46
CA PRO A 434 -48.96 5.30 -1.59
C PRO A 434 -48.59 4.01 -2.33
N GLY A 435 -47.33 3.62 -2.23
CA GLY A 435 -46.81 2.37 -2.78
C GLY A 435 -45.88 1.75 -1.76
N ASP A 436 -46.42 0.80 -1.01
CA ASP A 436 -45.67 -0.23 -0.33
C ASP A 436 -44.86 -0.97 -1.41
N ASP A 437 -43.53 -1.00 -1.29
CA ASP A 437 -42.70 -2.04 -1.89
C ASP A 437 -41.45 -2.22 -1.05
N GLU A 438 -41.42 -3.37 -0.39
CA GLU A 438 -40.31 -3.97 0.31
C GLU A 438 -39.09 -4.09 -0.61
N HIS A 439 -38.00 -3.38 -0.32
CA HIS A 439 -36.65 -3.77 -0.77
C HIS A 439 -35.66 -3.66 0.39
N SER A 440 -35.80 -4.59 1.34
CA SER A 440 -34.71 -5.10 2.16
C SER A 440 -33.81 -5.97 1.29
N GLY A 441 -32.86 -5.33 0.61
CA GLY A 441 -31.75 -6.00 -0.08
C GLY A 441 -30.54 -6.12 0.85
N THR A 442 -30.65 -6.91 1.91
CA THR A 442 -29.49 -7.36 2.69
C THR A 442 -28.59 -8.22 1.82
N ALA A 443 -27.42 -7.70 1.46
CA ALA A 443 -26.27 -8.53 1.08
C ALA A 443 -25.68 -9.18 2.35
N PRO A 444 -25.25 -10.45 2.31
CA PRO A 444 -24.72 -11.13 3.48
C PRO A 444 -23.22 -10.80 3.65
N GLY A 445 -22.80 -10.39 4.85
CA GLY A 445 -21.40 -10.63 5.27
C GLY A 445 -20.61 -9.52 5.97
N VAL A 446 -21.21 -8.48 6.54
CA VAL A 446 -20.51 -7.65 7.55
C VAL A 446 -21.53 -7.28 8.63
N ASP A 447 -21.36 -7.77 9.86
CA ASP A 447 -22.13 -7.29 11.01
C ASP A 447 -21.65 -5.87 11.30
N PHE A 448 -22.53 -4.88 11.11
CA PHE A 448 -22.28 -3.50 11.52
C PHE A 448 -22.76 -3.34 12.96
N ALA A 449 -21.84 -3.05 13.89
CA ALA A 449 -22.21 -2.53 15.20
C ALA A 449 -22.14 -1.00 15.11
N GLY A 450 -23.28 -0.38 14.79
CA GLY A 450 -23.45 1.07 14.77
C GLY A 450 -24.52 1.49 15.77
N ILE A 451 -24.25 2.55 16.53
CA ILE A 451 -25.15 3.15 17.49
C ILE A 451 -25.40 4.59 17.05
N ALA A 452 -26.64 4.93 16.74
CA ALA A 452 -27.05 6.29 16.42
C ALA A 452 -28.16 6.71 17.37
N ILE A 453 -28.02 7.90 17.96
CA ILE A 453 -29.04 8.50 18.82
C ILE A 453 -29.32 9.93 18.39
N GLU A 454 -30.59 10.32 18.37
CA GLU A 454 -30.97 11.73 18.40
C GLU A 454 -30.77 12.24 19.84
N LEU A 455 -30.13 13.40 19.97
CA LEU A 455 -29.95 14.05 21.27
C LEU A 455 -31.18 14.87 21.61
N ASP A 456 -31.65 14.77 22.86
CA ASP A 456 -32.79 15.50 23.36
C ASP A 456 -32.52 17.01 23.35
N ASN A 457 -33.33 17.75 22.60
CA ASN A 457 -33.30 19.21 22.60
C ASN A 457 -33.99 19.76 23.85
N LEU A 458 -33.23 20.46 24.70
CA LEU A 458 -33.74 21.02 25.96
C LEU A 458 -34.58 22.31 25.79
N GLY A 459 -34.84 22.71 24.54
CA GLY A 459 -35.74 23.82 24.20
C GLY A 459 -35.06 25.17 24.11
N VAL A 460 -33.73 25.25 24.27
CA VAL A 460 -32.93 26.48 24.09
C VAL A 460 -33.06 27.00 22.65
N HIS A 461 -33.09 26.09 21.68
CA HIS A 461 -33.30 26.38 20.26
C HIS A 461 -34.41 25.48 19.72
N ALA A 462 -35.65 25.97 19.70
CA ALA A 462 -36.84 25.15 19.45
C ALA A 462 -36.90 24.42 18.09
N ALA A 463 -36.11 24.84 17.10
CA ALA A 463 -36.01 24.18 15.79
C ALA A 463 -34.70 23.38 15.62
N GLY A 464 -33.81 23.40 16.61
CA GLY A 464 -32.52 22.74 16.55
C GLY A 464 -32.63 21.22 16.70
N SER A 465 -31.72 20.51 16.05
CA SER A 465 -31.58 19.06 16.17
C SER A 465 -30.10 18.70 16.29
N ALA A 466 -29.83 17.59 16.98
CA ALA A 466 -28.49 17.04 17.05
C ALA A 466 -28.54 15.52 17.07
N GLU A 467 -27.53 14.90 16.46
CA GLU A 467 -27.38 13.45 16.38
C GLU A 467 -25.95 13.07 16.79
N ALA A 468 -25.82 11.99 17.55
CA ALA A 468 -24.54 11.36 17.87
C ALA A 468 -24.51 9.94 17.29
N VAL A 469 -23.44 9.62 16.57
CA VAL A 469 -23.28 8.33 15.88
C VAL A 469 -21.92 7.74 16.25
N TYR A 470 -21.92 6.47 16.67
CA TYR A 470 -20.74 5.66 16.90
C TYR A 470 -20.77 4.43 16.01
N GLU A 471 -19.71 4.20 15.25
CA GLU A 471 -19.60 3.09 14.31
C GLU A 471 -18.29 2.34 14.54
N GLN A 472 -18.36 1.01 14.64
CA GLN A 472 -17.19 0.16 14.75
C GLN A 472 -17.08 -0.79 13.56
N HIS A 473 -15.93 -0.72 12.89
CA HIS A 473 -15.54 -1.57 11.77
C HIS A 473 -14.27 -2.36 12.11
N SER A 474 -13.96 -3.38 11.30
CA SER A 474 -12.77 -4.23 11.50
C SER A 474 -11.43 -3.48 11.39
N MET A 475 -11.43 -2.30 10.78
CA MET A 475 -10.23 -1.51 10.51
C MET A 475 -10.32 -0.07 11.05
N ARG A 476 -11.46 0.33 11.62
CA ARG A 476 -11.69 1.72 12.04
C ARG A 476 -12.85 1.83 13.02
N THR A 477 -12.74 2.77 13.96
CA THR A 477 -13.83 3.19 14.82
C THR A 477 -14.09 4.69 14.61
N VAL A 478 -15.35 5.11 14.56
CA VAL A 478 -15.74 6.51 14.34
C VAL A 478 -16.77 6.93 15.38
N PHE A 479 -16.62 8.14 15.91
CA PHE A 479 -17.64 8.82 16.68
C PHE A 479 -17.86 10.21 16.11
N ARG A 480 -19.09 10.56 15.76
CA ARG A 480 -19.43 11.88 15.22
C ARG A 480 -20.63 12.49 15.93
N VAL A 481 -20.63 13.81 15.98
CA VAL A 481 -21.75 14.61 16.46
C VAL A 481 -22.09 15.63 15.40
N HIS A 482 -23.37 15.68 15.02
CA HIS A 482 -23.90 16.61 14.03
C HIS A 482 -24.97 17.50 14.67
N VAL A 483 -25.00 18.78 14.31
CA VAL A 483 -25.96 19.78 14.82
C VAL A 483 -26.50 20.58 13.65
N GLU A 484 -27.83 20.78 13.63
CA GLU A 484 -28.51 21.60 12.65
C GLU A 484 -29.48 22.59 13.29
N ASN A 485 -29.84 23.63 12.53
CA ASN A 485 -30.91 24.58 12.86
C ASN A 485 -30.71 25.32 14.21
N VAL A 486 -29.46 25.47 14.64
CA VAL A 486 -29.04 26.33 15.75
C VAL A 486 -28.32 27.58 15.23
N PRO A 487 -28.21 28.68 16.00
CA PRO A 487 -27.47 29.87 15.56
C PRO A 487 -26.00 29.55 15.24
N ALA A 488 -25.43 30.20 14.23
CA ALA A 488 -24.01 30.04 13.90
C ALA A 488 -23.08 30.38 15.08
N GLY A 489 -21.91 29.76 15.11
CA GLY A 489 -20.89 29.90 16.15
C GLY A 489 -20.44 28.57 16.75
N LEU A 490 -19.58 28.66 17.77
CA LEU A 490 -18.95 27.50 18.41
C LEU A 490 -19.84 26.90 19.51
N TYR A 491 -19.88 25.57 19.57
CA TYR A 491 -20.56 24.78 20.59
C TYR A 491 -19.62 23.72 21.14
N ASP A 492 -19.48 23.61 22.46
CA ASP A 492 -18.58 22.65 23.08
C ASP A 492 -19.22 21.27 23.19
N LEU A 493 -18.48 20.22 22.82
CA LEU A 493 -18.89 18.82 22.99
C LEU A 493 -18.30 18.25 24.28
N PHE A 494 -19.18 17.64 25.08
CA PHE A 494 -18.82 16.88 26.28
C PHE A 494 -19.28 15.42 26.17
N VAL A 495 -18.44 14.51 26.64
CA VAL A 495 -18.76 13.07 26.77
C VAL A 495 -18.32 12.60 28.15
N GLY A 496 -19.20 11.96 28.92
CA GLY A 496 -18.89 11.53 30.29
C GLY A 496 -18.48 12.67 31.25
N GLY A 497 -18.88 13.90 30.94
CA GLY A 497 -18.55 15.11 31.69
C GLY A 497 -17.18 15.75 31.37
N ALA A 498 -16.39 15.17 30.47
CA ALA A 498 -15.15 15.78 29.96
C ALA A 498 -15.40 16.48 28.61
N GLN A 499 -14.71 17.61 28.36
CA GLN A 499 -14.81 18.33 27.08
C GLN A 499 -13.85 17.73 26.06
N PHE A 500 -14.34 17.40 24.87
CA PHE A 500 -13.56 16.76 23.81
C PHE A 500 -13.38 17.61 22.54
N GLY A 501 -14.10 18.71 22.40
CA GLY A 501 -13.88 19.64 21.30
C GLY A 501 -14.95 20.72 21.17
N ALA A 502 -14.88 21.47 20.07
CA ALA A 502 -15.85 22.49 19.70
C ALA A 502 -16.37 22.25 18.28
N ILE A 503 -17.69 22.28 18.12
CA ILE A 503 -18.44 22.19 16.87
C ILE A 503 -18.61 23.61 16.32
N ASP A 504 -18.03 23.91 15.15
CA ASP A 504 -18.26 25.18 14.47
C ASP A 504 -19.51 25.08 13.58
N VAL A 505 -20.57 25.78 13.99
CA VAL A 505 -21.82 25.84 13.24
C VAL A 505 -21.77 27.02 12.27
N VAL A 506 -21.82 26.72 10.97
CA VAL A 506 -21.74 27.70 9.89
C VAL A 506 -23.09 27.87 9.19
N SER A 507 -23.34 29.08 8.66
CA SER A 507 -24.53 29.37 7.86
C SER A 507 -24.33 28.96 6.41
N THR A 508 -25.24 28.13 5.90
CA THR A 508 -25.24 27.68 4.49
C THR A 508 -26.56 27.98 3.81
N ALA A 509 -26.63 27.81 2.49
CA ALA A 509 -27.86 27.98 1.72
C ALA A 509 -29.00 27.03 2.13
N GLN A 510 -28.68 25.94 2.83
CA GLN A 510 -29.62 24.91 3.30
C GLN A 510 -29.98 25.05 4.78
N GLY A 511 -29.37 26.00 5.50
CA GLY A 511 -29.53 26.17 6.95
C GLY A 511 -28.20 26.26 7.69
N ASN A 512 -28.27 26.44 9.00
CA ASN A 512 -27.09 26.42 9.86
C ASN A 512 -26.79 24.98 10.26
N ARG A 513 -25.54 24.56 10.09
CA ARG A 513 -25.09 23.20 10.40
C ARG A 513 -23.65 23.19 10.90
N GLY A 514 -23.31 22.23 11.75
CA GLY A 514 -21.96 21.98 12.23
C GLY A 514 -21.78 20.51 12.58
N SER A 515 -20.55 20.02 12.44
CA SER A 515 -20.21 18.64 12.79
C SER A 515 -18.85 18.59 13.47
N LEU A 516 -18.66 17.58 14.31
CA LEU A 516 -17.38 17.23 14.90
C LEU A 516 -17.20 15.73 14.85
N TRP A 517 -16.02 15.30 14.41
CA TRP A 517 -15.73 13.92 14.08
C TRP A 517 -14.50 13.46 14.84
N PHE A 518 -14.54 12.20 15.29
CA PHE A 518 -13.44 11.50 15.93
C PHE A 518 -13.26 10.15 15.25
N GLY A 519 -12.01 9.77 14.99
CA GLY A 519 -11.69 8.48 14.38
C GLY A 519 -10.49 7.79 15.02
N ASP A 520 -10.50 6.47 15.00
CA ASP A 520 -9.33 5.62 15.28
C ASP A 520 -9.19 4.54 14.19
N PRO A 521 -8.23 4.67 13.24
CA PRO A 521 -7.36 5.84 13.06
C PRO A 521 -8.15 7.09 12.61
N ALA A 522 -7.69 8.29 13.00
CA ALA A 522 -8.33 9.57 12.66
C ALA A 522 -8.09 9.96 11.20
N MET A 523 -9.13 10.50 10.53
CA MET A 523 -9.05 11.04 9.16
C MET A 523 -8.95 12.57 9.12
N PHE A 524 -8.85 13.15 7.92
CA PHE A 524 -8.80 14.59 7.70
C PHE A 524 -10.05 15.30 8.27
N ASN A 525 -9.85 16.40 9.01
CA ASN A 525 -10.87 17.11 9.78
C ASN A 525 -11.54 16.30 10.91
N GLU A 526 -10.94 15.18 11.31
CA GLU A 526 -11.31 14.45 12.53
C GLU A 526 -10.27 14.63 13.63
N MET A 527 -10.73 14.50 14.87
CA MET A 527 -9.85 14.38 16.02
C MET A 527 -9.59 12.90 16.31
N VAL A 528 -8.54 12.61 17.08
CA VAL A 528 -8.24 11.23 17.49
C VAL A 528 -9.33 10.75 18.45
N LEU A 529 -9.91 9.58 18.15
CA LEU A 529 -10.81 8.89 19.07
C LEU A 529 -9.99 8.12 20.11
N ASP A 530 -9.62 8.79 21.20
CA ASP A 530 -8.85 8.20 22.32
C ASP A 530 -9.72 7.88 23.55
N PHE A 531 -11.05 7.87 23.39
CA PHE A 531 -12.04 7.56 24.41
C PHE A 531 -13.16 6.65 23.87
N ASP A 532 -13.84 5.93 24.77
CA ASP A 532 -15.03 5.14 24.42
C ASP A 532 -16.30 5.94 24.76
N PRO A 533 -17.10 6.38 23.78
CA PRO A 533 -18.29 7.19 24.04
C PRO A 533 -19.49 6.35 24.51
N ARG A 534 -19.41 5.01 24.47
CA ARG A 534 -20.53 4.13 24.80
C ARG A 534 -20.79 4.07 26.29
N GLY A 535 -22.07 4.04 26.67
CA GLY A 535 -22.52 4.11 28.06
C GLY A 535 -22.35 5.49 28.70
N GLU A 536 -21.88 6.49 27.97
CA GLU A 536 -21.62 7.83 28.48
C GLU A 536 -22.70 8.82 28.04
N ILE A 537 -22.84 9.90 28.81
CA ILE A 537 -23.72 11.02 28.46
C ILE A 537 -22.97 11.95 27.50
N VAL A 538 -23.57 12.20 26.34
CA VAL A 538 -23.15 13.17 25.33
C VAL A 538 -23.93 14.47 25.52
N GLU A 539 -23.23 15.59 25.70
CA GLU A 539 -23.83 16.93 25.83
C GLU A 539 -23.19 17.92 24.86
N ILE A 540 -24.03 18.77 24.27
CA ILE A 540 -23.60 19.91 23.45
C ILE A 540 -23.96 21.19 24.19
N ARG A 541 -22.96 22.03 24.44
CA ARG A 541 -23.10 23.23 25.27
C ARG A 541 -22.71 24.49 24.51
N ARG A 542 -23.32 25.62 24.88
CA ARG A 542 -22.88 26.96 24.44
C ARG A 542 -22.90 27.89 25.63
N ASP A 543 -21.80 28.62 25.83
CA ASP A 543 -21.64 29.57 26.94
C ASP A 543 -21.96 28.96 28.33
N GLY A 544 -21.72 27.64 28.48
CA GLY A 544 -21.97 26.88 29.71
C GLY A 544 -23.40 26.34 29.89
N GLU A 545 -24.33 26.63 28.99
CA GLU A 545 -25.69 26.08 28.98
C GLU A 545 -25.76 24.81 28.11
N VAL A 546 -26.42 23.76 28.59
CA VAL A 546 -26.65 22.51 27.83
C VAL A 546 -27.82 22.70 26.87
N ILE A 547 -27.59 22.42 25.58
CA ILE A 547 -28.59 22.59 24.52
C ILE A 547 -29.16 21.24 24.09
N PHE A 548 -28.27 20.26 23.89
CA PHE A 548 -28.62 18.90 23.55
C PHE A 548 -27.97 17.92 24.52
N THR A 549 -28.66 16.84 24.85
CA THR A 549 -28.15 15.78 25.73
C THR A 549 -28.69 14.40 25.35
N GLY A 550 -27.90 13.35 25.54
CA GLY A 550 -28.36 11.96 25.36
C GLY A 550 -27.35 10.96 25.91
N GLU A 551 -27.80 9.77 26.31
CA GLU A 551 -26.92 8.68 26.74
C GLU A 551 -26.68 7.73 25.57
N LEU A 552 -25.42 7.51 25.21
CA LEU A 552 -25.07 6.58 24.14
C LEU A 552 -25.13 5.13 24.66
N PRO A 553 -25.85 4.21 24.01
CA PRO A 553 -25.88 2.80 24.40
C PRO A 553 -24.51 2.10 24.45
N ILE A 554 -24.44 0.96 25.17
CA ILE A 554 -23.25 0.08 25.29
C ILE A 554 -23.19 -0.97 24.17
#